data_AF-A0A7J2I2S1-F1
#
_entry.id   AF-A0A7J2I2S1-F1
#
_cell.length_a   1.000
_cell.length_b   1.000
_cell.length_c   1.000
_cell.angle_alpha   90.00
_cell.angle_beta   90.00
_cell.angle_gamma   90.00
#
_symmetry.space_group_name_H-M   'P 1'
#
loop_
_entity.id
_entity.type
_entity.pdbx_description
1 polymer ?
#
loop_
_entity_poly.entity_id
_entity_poly.type
_entity_poly.pdbx_seq_one_letter_code
_entity_poly.pdbx_strand_id
1 'polypeptide(L)'
;MLTIYDWVYGISQISSLVLVIIAGFIAVSLFSSAKKIKQLHAWKWMILALVLFAIEEIFGILKTFGIYRSPFLTHVLPGAILGCLIVALVVQININRGWLA
;
A
#
# COMPACT_ATOMS: atom_id res chain seq x y z
N MET A 1 13.36 -27.26 6.93
CA MET A 1 12.13 -27.76 7.58
C MET A 1 11.35 -26.52 8.01
N LEU A 2 10.11 -26.34 7.57
CA LEU A 2 9.29 -25.18 7.97
C LEU A 2 8.99 -25.29 9.47
N THR A 3 9.27 -24.22 10.20
CA THR A 3 8.99 -24.11 11.62
C THR A 3 7.56 -23.66 11.86
N ILE A 4 7.06 -23.78 13.10
CA ILE A 4 5.75 -23.23 13.49
C ILE A 4 5.68 -21.73 13.20
N TYR A 5 6.80 -21.01 13.32
CA TYR A 5 6.89 -19.59 13.00
C TYR A 5 6.61 -19.30 11.52
N ASP A 6 7.16 -20.10 10.62
CA ASP A 6 6.95 -19.92 9.17
C ASP A 6 5.48 -20.13 8.78
N TRP A 7 4.78 -21.04 9.47
CA TRP A 7 3.35 -21.27 9.28
C TRP A 7 2.50 -20.10 9.76
N VAL A 8 2.72 -19.62 10.97
CA VAL A 8 1.97 -18.47 11.51
C VAL A 8 2.23 -17.23 10.65
N TYR A 9 3.48 -16.98 10.28
CA TYR A 9 3.87 -15.84 9.44
C TYR A 9 3.25 -15.92 8.03
N GLY A 10 3.25 -17.11 7.42
CA GLY A 10 2.59 -17.35 6.13
C GLY A 10 1.09 -17.10 6.18
N ILE A 11 0.40 -17.57 7.23
CA ILE A 11 -1.05 -17.31 7.42
C ILE A 11 -1.32 -15.82 7.63
N SER A 12 -0.49 -15.12 8.41
CA SER A 12 -0.61 -13.68 8.61
C SER A 12 -0.45 -12.90 7.31
N GLN A 13 0.52 -13.27 6.46
CA GLN A 13 0.71 -12.62 5.17
C GLN A 13 -0.45 -12.89 4.20
N ILE A 14 -0.97 -14.12 4.14
CA ILE A 14 -2.16 -14.42 3.31
C ILE A 14 -3.36 -13.60 3.80
N SER A 15 -3.53 -13.47 5.12
CA SER A 15 -4.58 -12.65 5.72
C SER A 15 -4.41 -11.17 5.39
N SER A 16 -3.17 -10.65 5.45
CA SER A 16 -2.83 -9.29 5.02
C SER A 16 -3.20 -9.05 3.56
N LEU A 17 -2.86 -9.99 2.67
CA LEU A 17 -3.20 -9.90 1.25
C LEU A 17 -4.72 -9.80 1.02
N VAL A 18 -5.52 -10.59 1.73
CA VAL A 18 -6.99 -10.51 1.67
C VAL A 18 -7.49 -9.13 2.13
N LEU A 19 -6.96 -8.62 3.25
CA LEU A 19 -7.32 -7.30 3.76
C LEU A 19 -6.95 -6.19 2.77
N VAL A 20 -5.80 -6.28 2.11
CA VAL A 20 -5.36 -5.34 1.08
C VAL A 20 -6.32 -5.31 -0.11
N ILE A 21 -6.79 -6.48 -0.56
CA ILE A 21 -7.77 -6.56 -1.66
C ILE A 21 -9.07 -5.84 -1.26
N ILE A 22 -9.59 -6.14 -0.07
CA ILE A 22 -10.82 -5.51 0.45
C ILE A 22 -10.63 -4.00 0.58
N ALA A 23 -9.51 -3.56 1.17
CA ALA A 23 -9.17 -2.15 1.29
C ALA A 23 -9.06 -1.46 -0.08
N GLY A 24 -8.50 -2.16 -1.09
CA GLY A 24 -8.47 -1.70 -2.47
C GLY A 24 -9.85 -1.46 -3.06
N PHE A 25 -10.79 -2.38 -2.87
CA PHE A 25 -12.18 -2.20 -3.31
C PHE A 25 -12.86 -1.00 -2.64
N ILE A 26 -12.66 -0.83 -1.33
CA ILE A 26 -13.17 0.32 -0.58
C ILE A 26 -12.56 1.63 -1.09
N ALA A 27 -11.24 1.66 -1.34
CA ALA A 27 -10.55 2.84 -1.85
C ALA A 27 -11.05 3.22 -3.26
N VAL A 28 -11.25 2.25 -4.14
CA VAL A 28 -11.78 2.48 -5.50
C VAL A 28 -13.22 3.00 -5.46
N SER A 29 -14.07 2.45 -4.58
CA SER A 29 -15.47 2.89 -4.47
C SER A 29 -15.58 4.33 -3.93
N LEU A 30 -14.75 4.68 -2.95
CA LEU A 30 -14.61 6.06 -2.44
C LEU A 30 -14.12 7.00 -3.54
N PHE A 31 -13.10 6.61 -4.30
CA PHE A 31 -12.55 7.44 -5.39
C PHE A 31 -13.55 7.67 -6.52
N SER A 32 -14.28 6.62 -6.89
CA SER A 32 -15.38 6.69 -7.87
C SER A 32 -16.42 7.74 -7.45
N SER A 33 -16.82 7.72 -6.17
CA SER A 33 -17.83 8.63 -5.63
C SER A 33 -17.33 10.06 -5.49
N ALA A 34 -16.04 10.24 -5.19
CA ALA A 34 -15.46 11.53 -4.85
C ALA A 34 -14.72 12.23 -6.01
N LYS A 35 -14.68 11.64 -7.21
CA LYS A 35 -14.00 12.18 -8.41
C LYS A 35 -14.35 13.62 -8.79
N LYS A 36 -15.49 14.15 -8.32
CA LYS A 36 -15.96 15.51 -8.60
C LYS A 36 -15.42 16.59 -7.64
N ILE A 37 -14.70 16.21 -6.58
CA ILE A 37 -14.23 17.15 -5.55
C ILE A 37 -12.75 17.49 -5.80
N LYS A 38 -12.42 18.79 -6.02
CA LYS A 38 -11.03 19.28 -6.23
C LYS A 38 -10.05 18.84 -5.13
N GLN A 39 -10.55 18.55 -3.93
CA GLN A 39 -9.74 18.09 -2.80
C GLN A 39 -9.15 16.67 -2.97
N LEU A 40 -9.48 15.94 -4.04
CA LEU A 40 -8.99 14.57 -4.24
C LEU A 40 -7.59 14.43 -4.86
N HIS A 41 -6.85 15.52 -5.06
CA HIS A 41 -5.49 15.41 -5.63
C HIS A 41 -4.52 14.58 -4.78
N ALA A 42 -4.68 14.59 -3.45
CA ALA A 42 -3.89 13.74 -2.54
C ALA A 42 -4.15 12.24 -2.74
N TRP A 43 -5.35 11.88 -3.19
CA TRP A 43 -5.77 10.49 -3.32
C TRP A 43 -5.05 9.73 -4.43
N LYS A 44 -4.52 10.43 -5.45
CA LYS A 44 -3.68 9.80 -6.48
C LYS A 44 -2.42 9.17 -5.87
N TRP A 45 -1.78 9.90 -4.96
CA TRP A 45 -0.58 9.43 -4.25
C TRP A 45 -0.89 8.33 -3.25
N MET A 46 -2.05 8.40 -2.60
CA MET A 46 -2.52 7.34 -1.70
C MET A 46 -2.85 6.04 -2.44
N ILE A 47 -3.51 6.13 -3.61
CA ILE A 47 -3.75 4.95 -4.47
C ILE A 47 -2.43 4.34 -4.94
N LEU A 48 -1.45 5.17 -5.35
CA LEU A 48 -0.13 4.69 -5.72
C LEU A 48 0.56 3.96 -4.55
N ALA A 49 0.47 4.50 -3.33
CA ALA A 49 1.00 3.85 -2.13
C ALA A 49 0.34 2.48 -1.87
N LEU A 50 -0.98 2.39 -2.04
CA LEU A 50 -1.73 1.13 -1.87
C LEU A 50 -1.34 0.08 -2.92
N VAL A 51 -1.10 0.49 -4.16
CA VAL A 51 -0.62 -0.43 -5.21
C VAL A 51 0.78 -0.94 -4.88
N LEU A 52 1.69 -0.07 -4.46
CA LEU A 52 3.03 -0.47 -4.04
C LEU A 52 2.99 -1.41 -2.82
N PHE A 53 2.09 -1.16 -1.86
CA PHE A 53 1.89 -2.02 -0.70
C PHE A 53 1.38 -3.42 -1.09
N ALA A 54 0.43 -3.51 -2.02
CA ALA A 54 -0.04 -4.80 -2.53
C ALA A 54 1.10 -5.60 -3.21
N ILE A 55 1.97 -4.92 -3.96
CA ILE A 55 3.14 -5.54 -4.58
C ILE A 55 4.13 -6.02 -3.50
N GLU A 56 4.35 -5.24 -2.44
CA GLU A 56 5.19 -5.63 -1.31
C GLU A 56 4.69 -6.92 -0.64
N GLU A 57 3.40 -7.02 -0.37
CA GLU A 57 2.79 -8.21 0.23
C GLU A 57 2.98 -9.46 -0.63
N ILE A 58 2.85 -9.35 -1.96
CA ILE A 58 3.13 -10.46 -2.89
C ILE A 58 4.60 -10.90 -2.76
N PHE A 59 5.55 -9.97 -2.74
CA PHE A 59 6.97 -10.29 -2.54
C PHE A 59 7.25 -10.87 -1.14
N GLY A 60 6.54 -10.39 -0.12
CA GLY A 60 6.59 -10.91 1.24
C GLY A 60 6.22 -12.39 1.29
N ILE A 61 5.11 -12.77 0.64
CA ILE A 61 4.67 -14.17 0.54
C ILE A 61 5.70 -15.01 -0.21
N LEU A 62 6.18 -14.54 -1.37
CA LEU A 62 7.20 -15.24 -2.15
C LEU A 62 8.49 -15.48 -1.36
N LYS A 63 8.86 -14.54 -0.48
CA LYS A 63 10.01 -14.68 0.42
C LYS A 63 9.78 -15.72 1.51
N THR A 64 8.62 -15.70 2.15
CA THR A 64 8.27 -16.65 3.22
C THR A 64 8.27 -18.10 2.73
N PHE A 65 7.76 -18.34 1.52
CA PHE A 65 7.79 -19.68 0.91
C PHE A 65 9.13 -20.03 0.24
N GLY A 66 10.14 -19.16 0.34
CA GLY A 66 11.48 -19.41 -0.17
C GLY A 66 11.62 -19.37 -1.69
N ILE A 67 10.62 -18.85 -2.41
CA ILE A 67 10.59 -18.73 -3.88
C ILE A 67 11.48 -17.56 -4.34
N TYR A 68 11.61 -16.50 -3.53
CA TYR A 68 12.40 -15.32 -3.87
C TYR A 68 13.15 -14.76 -2.64
N ARG A 69 14.43 -14.40 -2.79
CA ARG A 69 15.28 -13.94 -1.68
C ARG A 69 16.11 -12.69 -2.01
N SER A 70 15.52 -11.68 -2.64
CA SER A 70 16.21 -10.39 -2.79
C SER A 70 15.94 -9.48 -1.59
N PRO A 71 16.93 -9.23 -0.72
CA PRO A 71 16.76 -8.31 0.42
C PRO A 71 16.60 -6.85 -0.03
N PHE A 72 17.11 -6.49 -1.21
CA PHE A 72 17.10 -5.11 -1.69
C PHE A 72 15.66 -4.62 -1.99
N LEU A 73 14.85 -5.44 -2.65
CA LEU A 73 13.46 -5.11 -2.96
C LEU A 73 12.62 -4.91 -1.70
N THR A 74 12.84 -5.72 -0.67
CA THR A 74 12.10 -5.63 0.60
C THR A 74 12.43 -4.40 1.44
N HIS A 75 13.48 -3.64 1.11
CA HIS A 75 13.81 -2.39 1.79
C HIS A 75 13.44 -1.15 0.97
N VAL A 76 13.56 -1.23 -0.35
CA VAL A 76 13.26 -0.09 -1.24
C VAL A 76 11.75 0.15 -1.36
N LEU A 77 10.93 -0.91 -1.45
CA LEU A 77 9.47 -0.78 -1.57
C LEU A 77 8.83 -0.05 -0.37
N PRO A 78 9.10 -0.43 0.89
CA PRO A 78 8.58 0.29 2.06
C PRO A 78 8.93 1.77 2.05
N GLY A 79 10.17 2.11 1.65
CA GLY A 79 10.61 3.50 1.53
C GLY A 79 9.82 4.26 0.47
N ALA A 80 9.56 3.65 -0.69
CA ALA A 80 8.75 4.24 -1.75
C ALA A 80 7.29 4.44 -1.33
N ILE A 81 6.71 3.48 -0.59
CA ILE A 81 5.35 3.58 -0.03
C ILE A 81 5.28 4.76 0.94
N LEU A 82 6.22 4.85 1.88
CA LEU A 82 6.29 5.94 2.84
C LEU A 82 6.42 7.30 2.13
N GLY A 83 7.28 7.39 1.11
CA GLY A 83 7.40 8.60 0.28
C GLY A 83 6.07 9.00 -0.36
N CYS A 84 5.34 8.05 -0.94
CA CYS A 84 4.01 8.30 -1.51
C CYS A 84 3.00 8.79 -0.47
N LEU A 85 3.01 8.22 0.74
CA LEU A 85 2.14 8.63 1.84
C LEU A 85 2.48 10.05 2.34
N ILE A 86 3.76 10.39 2.45
CA ILE A 86 4.20 11.74 2.81
C ILE A 86 3.72 12.75 1.76
N VAL A 87 3.90 12.45 0.46
CA VAL A 87 3.43 13.33 -0.61
C VAL A 87 1.90 13.47 -0.58
N ALA A 88 1.17 12.37 -0.35
CA ALA A 88 -0.28 12.41 -0.21
C ALA A 88 -0.71 13.35 0.93
N LEU A 89 -0.06 13.25 2.10
CA LEU A 89 -0.33 14.11 3.25
C LEU A 89 0.01 15.58 2.97
N VAL A 90 1.17 15.86 2.39
CA VAL A 90 1.58 17.23 2.05
C VAL A 90 0.59 17.86 1.06
N VAL A 91 0.19 17.13 0.03
CA VAL A 91 -0.82 17.58 -0.94
C VAL A 91 -2.15 17.83 -0.24
N GLN A 92 -2.60 16.93 0.65
CA GLN A 92 -3.84 17.10 1.40
C GLN A 92 -3.81 18.35 2.30
N ILE A 93 -2.70 18.60 2.99
CA ILE A 93 -2.51 19.78 3.83
C ILE A 93 -2.54 21.06 2.99
N ASN A 94 -1.85 21.09 1.86
CA ASN A 94 -1.82 22.25 0.96
C ASN A 94 -3.19 22.56 0.36
N ILE A 95 -3.95 21.53 0.01
CA ILE A 95 -5.36 21.66 -0.42
C ILE A 95 -6.20 22.25 0.71
N ASN A 96 -6.06 21.75 1.95
CA ASN A 96 -6.86 22.22 3.08
C ASN A 96 -6.51 23.66 3.50
N ARG A 97 -5.26 24.09 3.25
CA ARG A 97 -4.80 25.48 3.40
C ARG A 97 -5.26 26.41 2.27
N GLY A 98 -5.88 25.88 1.21
CA GLY A 98 -6.35 26.65 0.06
C GLY A 98 -5.25 27.04 -0.93
N TRP A 99 -4.04 26.49 -0.82
CA TRP A 99 -2.89 26.87 -1.66
C TRP A 99 -2.87 26.21 -3.04
N LEU A 100 -3.68 25.16 -3.23
CA LEU A 100 -3.80 24.40 -4.49
C LEU A 100 -5.22 24.52 -5.11
N ALA A 101 -5.93 25.62 -4.85
CA ALA A 101 -7.31 25.85 -5.33
C ALA A 101 -7.41 26.17 -6.84
#